data_AF-A0A535IUJ6-F1
#
_entry.id   AF-A0A535IUJ6-F1
#
_cell.length_a   1.000
_cell.length_b   1.000
_cell.length_c   1.000
_cell.angle_alpha   90.00
_cell.angle_beta   90.00
_cell.angle_gamma   90.00
#
_symmetry.space_group_name_H-M   'P 1'
#
loop_
_entity.id
_entity.type
_entity.pdbx_description
1 polymer ?
#
loop_
_entity_poly.entity_id
_entity_poly.type
_entity_poly.pdbx_seq_one_letter_code
_entity_poly.pdbx_strand_id
1 'polypeptide(L)'
;MLLGAGGAARGAAFALVNASVERLIIVNRKLERAQRLAAELQQESNCQVFCLNDPEFLIPYPTSLIINATPVGMHVADKEGNKEAENASPMPAEVLARFAPDTVVFDMVYNPTQSQLLCQARTLGSRAVNGLSMLLHQGALAFTLVSFSTASIPKPHLGLVQGDEVHDIDLAAHALTIIGPDQMQDLIEKYETWKLLLQSIFDKTAGRRFSEVKTFASIGAVHAMDKIELVAPILRPRKNIMCLGLNYIDHAKESAAAQGRPVSLPEHAVIFTKAPTTANGPYGDIVIDPAVSEQVDWEAELAVIIGRTGKNIREEEALDYVFGYTVLNDVSARDLQFQHQQFFKGKSIDGYCPMGPWIVTADEVADPQQLPIRLRVNGVVKQDANTNMMIFSVRQIIAVLSKGMTLEAGDIIATGTPSGVGFARNPPEFLKAGDVVETEIDGVGLMRNGVVQV
;
A
#
# COMPACT_ATOMS: atom_id res chain seq x y z
N MET A 1 18.16 27.44 -4.00
CA MET A 1 19.15 27.22 -2.93
C MET A 1 18.60 26.20 -1.94
N LEU A 2 19.41 25.22 -1.54
CA LEU A 2 19.05 24.13 -0.64
C LEU A 2 20.02 24.12 0.55
N LEU A 3 19.50 24.30 1.76
CA LEU A 3 20.27 24.24 3.00
C LEU A 3 20.18 22.83 3.58
N GLY A 4 21.32 22.15 3.70
CA GLY A 4 21.42 20.79 4.20
C GLY A 4 21.79 19.76 3.12
N ALA A 5 22.26 18.60 3.58
CA ALA A 5 22.64 17.48 2.72
C ALA A 5 22.22 16.11 3.31
N GLY A 6 21.18 16.12 4.17
CA GLY A 6 20.59 14.92 4.76
C GLY A 6 19.55 14.25 3.86
N GLY A 7 18.76 13.32 4.41
CA GLY A 7 17.73 12.59 3.66
C GLY A 7 16.66 13.49 3.03
N ALA A 8 16.10 14.43 3.81
CA ALA A 8 15.13 15.42 3.30
C ALA A 8 15.73 16.31 2.20
N ALA A 9 16.99 16.74 2.39
CA ALA A 9 17.71 17.53 1.39
C ALA A 9 17.93 16.75 0.09
N ARG A 10 18.23 15.45 0.18
CA ARG A 10 18.36 14.57 -0.99
C ARG A 10 17.05 14.52 -1.78
N GLY A 11 15.92 14.28 -1.11
CA GLY A 11 14.61 14.27 -1.76
C GLY A 11 14.28 15.60 -2.45
N ALA A 12 14.53 16.73 -1.76
CA ALA A 12 14.35 18.06 -2.33
C ALA A 12 15.24 18.28 -3.57
N ALA A 13 16.51 17.85 -3.51
CA ALA A 13 17.46 18.03 -4.58
C ALA A 13 17.04 17.28 -5.86
N PHE A 14 16.62 16.01 -5.74
CA PHE A 14 16.10 15.24 -6.88
C PHE A 14 14.83 15.86 -7.47
N ALA A 15 13.91 16.36 -6.63
CA ALA A 15 12.72 17.04 -7.10
C ALA A 15 13.04 18.32 -7.88
N LEU A 16 14.03 19.10 -7.41
CA LEU A 16 14.48 20.32 -8.10
C LEU A 16 15.16 20.00 -9.44
N VAL A 17 16.00 18.95 -9.50
CA VAL A 17 16.63 18.50 -10.74
C VAL A 17 15.56 18.02 -11.74
N ASN A 18 14.57 17.24 -11.30
CA ASN A 18 13.44 16.79 -12.14
C ASN A 18 12.58 17.96 -12.63
N ALA A 19 12.49 19.05 -11.86
CA ALA A 19 11.84 20.28 -12.27
C ALA A 19 12.70 21.14 -13.22
N SER A 20 13.88 20.65 -13.62
CA SER A 20 14.83 21.31 -14.52
C SER A 20 15.22 22.72 -14.07
N VAL A 21 15.49 22.89 -12.77
CA VAL A 21 15.98 24.18 -12.26
C VAL A 21 17.29 24.58 -12.95
N GLU A 22 17.38 25.85 -13.37
CA GLU A 22 18.56 26.38 -14.09
C GLU A 22 19.85 26.24 -13.29
N ARG A 23 19.77 26.41 -11.95
CA ARG A 23 20.91 26.32 -11.03
C ARG A 23 20.47 25.79 -9.67
N LEU A 24 21.24 24.84 -9.15
CA LEU A 24 21.06 24.30 -7.80
C LEU A 24 22.27 24.65 -6.93
N ILE A 25 22.05 25.46 -5.90
CA ILE A 25 23.07 25.79 -4.89
C ILE A 25 22.80 24.96 -3.64
N ILE A 26 23.72 24.06 -3.26
CA ILE A 26 23.64 23.22 -2.06
C ILE A 26 24.60 23.78 -1.00
N VAL A 27 24.07 24.12 0.17
CA VAL A 27 24.82 24.74 1.26
C VAL A 27 24.76 23.83 2.47
N ASN A 28 25.90 23.50 3.06
CA ASN A 28 25.92 22.65 4.26
C ASN A 28 27.06 23.02 5.21
N ARG A 29 26.91 22.66 6.50
CA ARG A 29 27.97 22.88 7.52
C ARG A 29 29.27 22.13 7.20
N LYS A 30 29.16 20.95 6.59
CA LYS A 30 30.30 20.13 6.15
C LYS A 30 30.30 20.07 4.62
N LEU A 31 31.31 20.66 3.99
CA LEU A 31 31.43 20.74 2.53
C LEU A 31 31.37 19.37 1.85
N GLU A 32 32.07 18.37 2.41
CA GLU A 32 32.09 16.99 1.88
C GLU A 32 30.70 16.38 1.70
N ARG A 33 29.75 16.67 2.60
CA ARG A 33 28.38 16.15 2.49
C ARG A 33 27.61 16.82 1.36
N ALA A 34 27.82 18.11 1.12
CA ALA A 34 27.22 18.81 -0.02
C ALA A 34 27.82 18.31 -1.34
N GLN A 35 29.14 18.10 -1.39
CA GLN A 35 29.84 17.51 -2.54
C GLN A 35 29.32 16.11 -2.86
N ARG A 36 29.11 15.27 -1.84
CA ARG A 36 28.54 13.93 -2.03
C ARG A 36 27.13 13.98 -2.62
N LEU A 37 26.27 14.86 -2.09
CA LEU A 37 24.91 15.02 -2.63
C LEU A 37 24.96 15.54 -4.08
N ALA A 38 25.81 16.53 -4.38
CA ALA A 38 25.98 17.01 -5.75
C ALA A 38 26.50 15.91 -6.70
N ALA A 39 27.40 15.04 -6.24
CA ALA A 39 27.90 13.92 -7.04
C ALA A 39 26.84 12.85 -7.30
N GLU A 40 25.89 12.65 -6.37
CA GLU A 40 24.76 11.72 -6.54
C GLU A 40 23.74 12.21 -7.57
N LEU A 41 23.69 13.50 -7.86
CA LEU A 41 22.77 14.13 -8.82
C LEU A 41 23.28 14.11 -10.29
N GLN A 42 24.28 13.26 -10.60
CA GLN A 42 24.92 13.01 -11.92
C GLN A 42 24.74 14.12 -12.98
N GLN A 43 25.79 14.91 -13.27
CA GLN A 43 25.99 15.85 -14.43
C GLN A 43 24.80 16.62 -15.07
N GLU A 44 23.60 16.65 -14.48
CA GLU A 44 22.37 17.14 -15.14
C GLU A 44 21.85 18.47 -14.57
N SER A 45 22.63 19.16 -13.75
CA SER A 45 22.32 20.53 -13.35
C SER A 45 23.58 21.31 -13.02
N ASN A 46 23.54 22.63 -13.17
CA ASN A 46 24.61 23.52 -12.72
C ASN A 46 24.61 23.56 -11.18
N CYS A 47 25.12 22.50 -10.57
CA CYS A 47 25.22 22.32 -9.13
C CYS A 47 26.44 23.06 -8.59
N GLN A 48 26.21 23.96 -7.65
CA GLN A 48 27.27 24.63 -6.89
C GLN A 48 27.14 24.25 -5.42
N VAL A 49 28.28 23.97 -4.78
CA VAL A 49 28.32 23.54 -3.39
C VAL A 49 29.10 24.54 -2.56
N PHE A 50 28.54 24.95 -1.42
CA PHE A 50 29.18 25.89 -0.52
C PHE A 50 29.17 25.37 0.92
N CYS A 51 30.19 25.76 1.67
CA CYS A 51 30.16 25.65 3.12
C CYS A 51 29.39 26.84 3.69
N LEU A 52 28.67 26.66 4.80
CA LEU A 52 27.93 27.77 5.44
C LEU A 52 28.84 28.94 5.85
N ASN A 53 30.12 28.65 6.15
CA ASN A 53 31.11 29.64 6.56
C ASN A 53 31.96 30.18 5.37
N ASP A 54 31.60 29.81 4.15
CA ASP A 54 32.33 30.22 2.95
C ASP A 54 32.07 31.70 2.64
N PRO A 55 33.11 32.55 2.50
CA PRO A 55 32.93 33.95 2.09
C PRO A 55 32.23 34.11 0.73
N GLU A 56 32.39 33.14 -0.19
CA GLU A 56 31.72 33.18 -1.51
C GLU A 56 30.20 32.97 -1.39
N PHE A 57 29.75 32.21 -0.39
CA PHE A 57 28.33 32.04 -0.10
C PHE A 57 27.64 33.36 0.30
N LEU A 58 28.41 34.33 0.83
CA LEU A 58 27.88 35.64 1.22
C LEU A 58 27.57 36.56 0.04
N ILE A 59 27.93 36.16 -1.19
CA ILE A 59 27.62 36.89 -2.41
C ILE A 59 26.23 36.44 -2.91
N PRO A 60 25.22 37.33 -2.95
CA PRO A 60 23.87 36.95 -3.36
C PRO A 60 23.84 36.55 -4.85
N TYR A 61 23.36 35.34 -5.11
CA TYR A 61 23.02 34.87 -6.44
C TYR A 61 21.52 35.11 -6.70
N PRO A 62 21.09 35.38 -7.95
CA PRO A 62 19.67 35.37 -8.30
C PRO A 62 19.04 34.05 -7.84
N THR A 63 18.15 34.12 -6.85
CA THR A 63 17.57 32.95 -6.18
C THR A 63 16.08 33.17 -6.03
N SER A 64 15.28 32.32 -6.67
CA SER A 64 13.82 32.37 -6.58
C SER A 64 13.25 31.48 -5.45
N LEU A 65 14.04 30.51 -4.97
CA LEU A 65 13.62 29.53 -3.97
C LEU A 65 14.76 29.19 -3.01
N ILE A 66 14.51 29.29 -1.71
CA ILE A 66 15.37 28.82 -0.62
C ILE A 66 14.63 27.70 0.11
N ILE A 67 15.25 26.54 0.25
CA ILE A 67 14.71 25.38 0.98
C ILE A 67 15.59 25.11 2.21
N ASN A 68 15.05 25.20 3.42
CA ASN A 68 15.70 24.63 4.60
C ASN A 68 15.35 23.16 4.75
N ALA A 69 16.33 22.28 4.59
CA ALA A 69 16.23 20.84 4.80
C ALA A 69 17.15 20.37 5.95
N THR A 70 17.47 21.27 6.88
CA THR A 70 18.23 20.99 8.11
C THR A 70 17.29 20.92 9.31
N PRO A 71 17.68 20.27 10.42
CA PRO A 71 16.90 20.29 11.66
C PRO A 71 17.01 21.61 12.45
N VAL A 72 17.71 22.63 11.93
CA VAL A 72 17.90 23.91 12.64
C VAL A 72 16.57 24.67 12.70
N GLY A 73 16.19 25.11 13.91
CA GLY A 73 14.90 25.75 14.17
C GLY A 73 13.77 24.77 14.47
N MET A 74 14.04 23.47 14.55
CA MET A 74 13.08 22.46 14.96
C MET A 74 12.96 22.42 16.49
N HIS A 75 11.72 22.44 17.00
CA HIS A 75 11.45 22.15 18.41
C HIS A 75 11.59 20.64 18.64
N VAL A 76 12.71 20.23 19.23
CA VAL A 76 12.93 18.86 19.71
C VAL A 76 13.21 18.95 21.21
N ALA A 77 12.39 18.29 22.03
CA ALA A 77 12.79 18.00 23.40
C ALA A 77 13.86 16.90 23.35
N ASP A 78 15.11 17.23 23.66
CA ASP A 78 16.12 16.21 23.91
C ASP A 78 15.90 15.57 25.29
N LYS A 79 16.53 14.42 25.55
CA LYS A 79 16.41 13.68 26.82
C LYS A 79 17.06 14.40 28.02
N GLU A 80 17.67 15.57 27.81
CA GLU A 80 18.46 16.32 28.79
C GLU A 80 17.96 17.77 29.01
N GLY A 81 16.91 18.20 28.29
CA GLY A 81 16.22 19.49 28.49
C GLY A 81 16.92 20.72 27.90
N ASN A 82 17.86 20.56 26.96
CA ASN A 82 18.61 21.68 26.39
C ASN A 82 17.84 22.39 25.26
N LYS A 83 17.55 23.68 25.45
CA LYS A 83 16.71 24.52 24.57
C LYS A 83 17.48 25.39 23.56
N GLU A 84 18.75 25.09 23.28
CA GLU A 84 19.60 25.98 22.46
C GLU A 84 19.20 26.02 20.97
N ALA A 85 18.48 25.02 20.46
CA ALA A 85 18.08 24.94 19.05
C ALA A 85 16.69 25.53 18.72
N GLU A 86 15.89 25.87 19.74
CA GLU A 86 14.46 26.21 19.57
C GLU A 86 14.22 27.52 18.80
N ASN A 87 15.19 28.45 18.79
CA ASN A 87 15.08 29.75 18.10
C ASN A 87 16.21 30.03 17.08
N ALA A 88 16.94 28.99 16.67
CA ALA A 88 18.02 29.14 15.70
C ALA A 88 17.48 29.22 14.27
N SER A 89 18.05 30.11 13.45
CA SER A 89 17.84 30.12 12.00
C SER A 89 19.04 29.46 11.30
N PRO A 90 18.84 28.61 10.27
CA PRO A 90 19.93 28.04 9.48
C PRO A 90 20.69 29.09 8.66
N MET A 91 20.15 30.31 8.56
CA MET A 91 20.75 31.43 7.82
C MET A 91 20.58 32.74 8.61
N PRO A 92 21.64 33.57 8.74
CA PRO A 92 21.52 34.89 9.35
C PRO A 92 20.57 35.81 8.57
N ALA A 93 19.85 36.69 9.28
CA ALA A 93 18.89 37.61 8.65
C ALA A 93 19.57 38.58 7.66
N GLU A 94 20.83 38.94 7.92
CA GLU A 94 21.64 39.82 7.08
C GLU A 94 22.02 39.17 5.74
N VAL A 95 22.07 37.84 5.70
CA VAL A 95 22.28 37.06 4.47
C VAL A 95 20.95 36.91 3.74
N LEU A 96 19.87 36.59 4.48
CA LEU A 96 18.53 36.46 3.91
C LEU A 96 18.03 37.77 3.26
N ALA A 97 18.34 38.93 3.85
CA ALA A 97 17.99 40.25 3.34
C ALA A 97 18.66 40.62 2.00
N ARG A 98 19.65 39.85 1.55
CA ARG A 98 20.35 40.08 0.27
C ARG A 98 19.66 39.44 -0.92
N PHE A 99 18.66 38.58 -0.70
CA PHE A 99 17.88 37.96 -1.76
C PHE A 99 16.71 38.86 -2.18
N ALA A 100 16.21 38.63 -3.40
CA ALA A 100 15.15 39.45 -3.96
C ALA A 100 13.83 39.28 -3.16
N PRO A 101 12.99 40.33 -3.03
CA PRO A 101 11.75 40.25 -2.24
C PRO A 101 10.75 39.17 -2.71
N ASP A 102 10.81 38.77 -3.97
CA ASP A 102 9.99 37.71 -4.57
C ASP A 102 10.50 36.29 -4.29
N THR A 103 11.64 36.16 -3.59
CA THR A 103 12.19 34.86 -3.18
C THR A 103 11.17 34.10 -2.31
N VAL A 104 10.93 32.84 -2.66
CA VAL A 104 10.16 31.91 -1.83
C VAL A 104 11.10 31.25 -0.83
N VAL A 105 10.75 31.30 0.45
CA VAL A 105 11.44 30.58 1.52
C VAL A 105 10.56 29.42 1.97
N PHE A 106 11.00 28.21 1.71
CA PHE A 106 10.35 26.97 2.12
C PHE A 106 11.15 26.33 3.25
N ASP A 107 10.52 26.12 4.40
CA ASP A 107 11.17 25.48 5.54
C ASP A 107 10.59 24.09 5.78
N MET A 108 11.39 23.03 5.58
CA MET A 108 10.96 21.64 5.81
C MET A 108 10.77 21.34 7.30
N VAL A 109 11.21 22.21 8.21
CA VAL A 109 10.86 22.13 9.63
C VAL A 109 9.36 22.40 9.78
N TYR A 110 8.64 21.41 10.30
CA TYR A 110 7.19 21.46 10.50
C TYR A 110 6.77 21.88 11.91
N ASN A 111 7.68 21.77 12.89
CA ASN A 111 7.45 22.17 14.27
C ASN A 111 8.63 23.01 14.77
N PRO A 112 8.44 24.30 15.10
CA PRO A 112 7.17 25.03 15.13
C PRO A 112 6.65 25.36 13.72
N THR A 113 5.34 25.64 13.61
CA THR A 113 4.72 26.11 12.34
C THR A 113 5.27 27.46 11.86
N GLN A 114 5.98 28.15 12.75
CA GLN A 114 6.60 29.46 12.63
C GLN A 114 8.07 29.37 13.09
N SER A 115 8.92 28.78 12.27
CA SER A 115 10.37 28.76 12.54
C SER A 115 10.97 30.17 12.47
N GLN A 116 12.12 30.36 13.10
CA GLN A 116 12.81 31.64 13.05
C GLN A 116 13.16 32.07 11.61
N LEU A 117 13.46 31.10 10.72
CA LEU A 117 13.69 31.36 9.30
C LEU A 117 12.44 31.93 8.62
N LEU A 118 11.27 31.34 8.87
CA LEU A 118 10.00 31.80 8.30
C LEU A 118 9.62 33.18 8.84
N CYS A 119 9.85 33.44 10.12
CA CYS A 119 9.64 34.75 10.74
C CYS A 119 10.55 35.82 10.11
N GLN A 120 11.84 35.52 9.91
CA GLN A 120 12.78 36.42 9.23
C GLN A 120 12.35 36.67 7.78
N ALA A 121 12.00 35.63 7.03
CA ALA A 121 11.57 35.74 5.64
C ALA A 121 10.35 36.66 5.49
N ARG A 122 9.32 36.50 6.34
CA ARG A 122 8.13 37.36 6.29
C ARG A 122 8.41 38.80 6.68
N THR A 123 9.29 39.02 7.66
CA THR A 123 9.69 40.37 8.07
C THR A 123 10.39 41.11 6.93
N LEU A 124 11.13 40.38 6.09
CA LEU A 124 11.82 40.90 4.90
C LEU A 124 10.92 40.99 3.65
N GLY A 125 9.63 40.63 3.77
CA GLY A 125 8.66 40.69 2.67
C GLY A 125 8.67 39.49 1.72
N SER A 126 9.49 38.46 2.00
CA SER A 126 9.54 37.23 1.21
C SER A 126 8.33 36.32 1.45
N ARG A 127 7.97 35.51 0.45
CA ARG A 127 6.92 34.50 0.59
C ARG A 127 7.47 33.32 1.41
N ALA A 128 6.90 33.07 2.59
CA ALA A 128 7.36 32.01 3.50
C ALA A 128 6.36 30.86 3.61
N VAL A 129 6.80 29.63 3.36
CA VAL A 129 6.01 28.39 3.33
C VAL A 129 6.59 27.38 4.31
N ASN A 130 5.77 26.78 5.17
CA ASN A 130 6.22 25.80 6.17
C ASN A 130 6.14 24.35 5.65
N GLY A 131 6.79 23.44 6.37
CA GLY A 131 6.89 22.02 6.04
C GLY A 131 5.68 21.20 6.50
N LEU A 132 4.59 21.82 6.98
CA LEU A 132 3.42 21.07 7.41
C LEU A 132 2.74 20.33 6.25
N SER A 133 2.84 20.88 5.03
CA SER A 133 2.41 20.20 3.80
C SER A 133 3.26 18.96 3.50
N MET A 134 4.51 18.89 3.97
CA MET A 134 5.29 17.66 3.87
C MET A 134 4.78 16.59 4.83
N LEU A 135 4.22 16.93 6.00
CA LEU A 135 3.59 15.93 6.87
C LEU A 135 2.30 15.38 6.26
N LEU A 136 1.54 16.21 5.54
CA LEU A 136 0.43 15.75 4.69
C LEU A 136 0.89 14.79 3.58
N HIS A 137 2.19 14.80 3.21
CA HIS A 137 2.80 13.88 2.24
C HIS A 137 3.75 12.83 2.88
N GLN A 138 3.92 12.84 4.20
CA GLN A 138 4.78 11.92 4.97
C GLN A 138 4.00 11.07 5.97
N GLY A 139 2.70 11.33 6.16
CA GLY A 139 1.79 10.25 6.56
C GLY A 139 1.91 9.15 5.52
N ALA A 140 2.16 7.91 5.94
CA ALA A 140 2.05 6.80 5.02
C ALA A 140 0.66 6.88 4.37
N LEU A 141 0.64 6.78 3.04
CA LEU A 141 -0.56 7.07 2.26
C LEU A 141 -1.47 5.86 2.31
N ALA A 142 -2.38 5.92 3.29
CA ALA A 142 -3.38 4.91 3.56
C ALA A 142 -4.45 4.98 2.47
N PHE A 143 -4.48 3.98 1.59
CA PHE A 143 -5.46 3.88 0.53
C PHE A 143 -6.22 2.57 0.62
N THR A 144 -7.52 2.67 0.38
CA THR A 144 -8.38 1.53 0.08
C THR A 144 -8.72 1.56 -1.41
N LEU A 145 -8.25 0.55 -2.16
CA LEU A 145 -8.30 0.50 -3.62
C LEU A 145 -9.19 -0.64 -4.10
N VAL A 146 -10.13 -0.32 -4.99
CA VAL A 146 -11.09 -1.28 -5.58
C VAL A 146 -10.86 -1.45 -7.07
N SER A 147 -11.26 -2.62 -7.56
CA SER A 147 -11.62 -2.80 -8.97
C SER A 147 -13.14 -2.93 -9.05
N PHE A 148 -13.78 -2.15 -9.92
CA PHE A 148 -15.24 -2.11 -10.03
C PHE A 148 -15.70 -1.91 -11.47
N SER A 149 -16.97 -2.15 -11.73
CA SER A 149 -17.66 -1.79 -12.96
C SER A 149 -18.92 -0.98 -12.65
N THR A 150 -19.43 -0.28 -13.67
CA THR A 150 -20.69 0.44 -13.59
C THR A 150 -21.58 0.04 -14.75
N ALA A 151 -22.88 0.32 -14.67
CA ALA A 151 -23.80 0.08 -15.79
C ALA A 151 -23.37 0.85 -17.07
N SER A 152 -22.74 2.01 -16.92
CA SER A 152 -22.22 2.82 -18.03
C SER A 152 -20.85 2.34 -18.54
N ILE A 153 -20.02 1.78 -17.66
CA ILE A 153 -18.68 1.27 -17.96
C ILE A 153 -18.62 -0.18 -17.47
N PRO A 154 -19.13 -1.14 -18.26
CA PRO A 154 -19.26 -2.53 -17.86
C PRO A 154 -17.93 -3.31 -17.90
N LYS A 155 -16.79 -2.62 -18.01
CA LYS A 155 -15.45 -3.18 -17.90
C LYS A 155 -14.90 -2.85 -16.50
N PRO A 156 -14.20 -3.78 -15.82
CA PRO A 156 -13.44 -3.48 -14.62
C PRO A 156 -12.46 -2.31 -14.81
N HIS A 157 -12.50 -1.35 -13.88
CA HIS A 157 -11.61 -0.20 -13.77
C HIS A 157 -11.37 0.13 -12.29
N LEU A 158 -10.48 1.09 -12.03
CA LEU A 158 -9.93 1.33 -10.70
C LEU A 158 -10.64 2.44 -9.95
N GLY A 159 -10.84 2.21 -8.66
CA GLY A 159 -11.42 3.19 -7.75
C GLY A 159 -10.60 3.35 -6.48
N LEU A 160 -10.67 4.56 -5.92
CA LEU A 160 -10.21 4.88 -4.58
C LEU A 160 -11.42 5.06 -3.67
N VAL A 161 -11.47 4.33 -2.56
CA VAL A 161 -12.60 4.36 -1.62
C VAL A 161 -12.40 5.49 -0.62
N GLN A 162 -13.48 6.25 -0.38
CA GLN A 162 -13.52 7.26 0.68
C GLN A 162 -14.91 7.29 1.32
N GLY A 163 -15.03 6.72 2.53
CA GLY A 163 -16.34 6.51 3.15
C GLY A 163 -17.21 5.59 2.29
N ASP A 164 -18.43 6.02 1.97
CA ASP A 164 -19.37 5.27 1.12
C ASP A 164 -19.28 5.64 -0.37
N GLU A 165 -18.25 6.39 -0.77
CA GLU A 165 -17.99 6.80 -2.14
C GLU A 165 -16.78 6.05 -2.74
N VAL A 166 -16.83 5.80 -4.04
CA VAL A 166 -15.71 5.33 -4.86
C VAL A 166 -15.39 6.38 -5.90
N HIS A 167 -14.14 6.81 -5.91
CA HIS A 167 -13.60 7.78 -6.85
C HIS A 167 -12.93 7.05 -8.01
N ASP A 168 -13.50 7.16 -9.20
CA ASP A 168 -12.95 6.58 -10.44
C ASP A 168 -11.58 7.22 -10.73
N ILE A 169 -10.53 6.41 -10.69
CA ILE A 169 -9.15 6.88 -10.83
C ILE A 169 -8.88 7.37 -12.26
N ASP A 170 -9.43 6.73 -13.29
CA ASP A 170 -9.19 7.12 -14.68
C ASP A 170 -9.91 8.44 -15.00
N LEU A 171 -11.19 8.56 -14.65
CA LEU A 171 -11.94 9.80 -14.84
C LEU A 171 -11.37 10.95 -14.01
N ALA A 172 -10.95 10.68 -12.76
CA ALA A 172 -10.31 11.69 -11.93
C ALA A 172 -8.93 12.08 -12.50
N ALA A 173 -8.12 11.14 -12.98
CA ALA A 173 -6.84 11.42 -13.63
C ALA A 173 -7.02 12.27 -14.90
N HIS A 174 -8.03 11.96 -15.71
CA HIS A 174 -8.35 12.73 -16.92
C HIS A 174 -8.65 14.20 -16.60
N ALA A 175 -9.39 14.47 -15.52
CA ALA A 175 -9.65 15.82 -15.04
C ALA A 175 -8.40 16.55 -14.54
N LEU A 176 -7.35 15.80 -14.20
CA LEU A 176 -6.02 16.30 -13.86
C LEU A 176 -5.09 16.35 -15.07
N THR A 177 -5.59 16.09 -16.28
CA THR A 177 -4.82 16.01 -17.54
C THR A 177 -3.71 14.94 -17.52
N ILE A 178 -3.91 13.89 -16.72
CA ILE A 178 -3.01 12.74 -16.57
C ILE A 178 -3.68 11.51 -17.17
N ILE A 179 -2.91 10.64 -17.82
CA ILE A 179 -3.37 9.29 -18.19
C ILE A 179 -3.10 8.38 -16.99
N GLY A 180 -4.18 7.90 -16.35
CA GLY A 180 -4.10 7.03 -15.18
C GLY A 180 -3.76 5.57 -15.52
N PRO A 181 -3.55 4.72 -14.51
CA PRO A 181 -3.47 3.26 -14.71
C PRO A 181 -4.83 2.68 -15.15
N ASP A 182 -4.81 1.69 -16.07
CA ASP A 182 -6.04 1.01 -16.55
C ASP A 182 -6.50 -0.08 -15.57
N GLN A 183 -5.57 -0.89 -15.05
CA GLN A 183 -5.88 -2.03 -14.18
C GLN A 183 -5.01 -2.05 -12.91
N MET A 184 -5.46 -2.78 -11.88
CA MET A 184 -4.82 -2.80 -10.56
C MET A 184 -3.36 -3.26 -10.65
N GLN A 185 -3.07 -4.20 -11.55
CA GLN A 185 -1.70 -4.67 -11.79
C GLN A 185 -0.80 -3.54 -12.30
N ASP A 186 -1.30 -2.70 -13.21
CA ASP A 186 -0.52 -1.57 -13.75
C ASP A 186 -0.29 -0.48 -12.71
N LEU A 187 -1.25 -0.30 -11.80
CA LEU A 187 -1.11 0.57 -10.65
C LEU A 187 -0.02 0.06 -9.71
N ILE A 188 -0.06 -1.22 -9.33
CA ILE A 188 0.90 -1.83 -8.40
C ILE A 188 2.32 -1.82 -8.98
N GLU A 189 2.48 -2.23 -10.24
CA GLU A 189 3.80 -2.30 -10.91
C GLU A 189 4.51 -0.95 -10.99
N LYS A 190 3.75 0.14 -11.06
CA LYS A 190 4.26 1.50 -11.16
C LYS A 190 3.77 2.35 -9.99
N TYR A 191 3.59 1.75 -8.81
CA TYR A 191 2.98 2.43 -7.67
C TYR A 191 3.73 3.72 -7.28
N GLU A 192 5.06 3.70 -7.30
CA GLU A 192 5.89 4.88 -7.04
C GLU A 192 5.59 6.07 -7.98
N THR A 193 5.19 5.78 -9.22
CA THR A 193 4.76 6.78 -10.20
C THR A 193 3.36 7.29 -9.88
N TRP A 194 2.44 6.39 -9.51
CA TRP A 194 1.01 6.70 -9.36
C TRP A 194 0.61 7.20 -7.97
N LYS A 195 1.41 6.97 -6.93
CA LYS A 195 1.06 7.36 -5.56
C LYS A 195 0.75 8.85 -5.39
N LEU A 196 1.45 9.71 -6.14
CA LEU A 196 1.19 11.16 -6.14
C LEU A 196 -0.13 11.52 -6.83
N LEU A 197 -0.52 10.77 -7.86
CA LEU A 197 -1.84 10.90 -8.49
C LEU A 197 -2.93 10.47 -7.52
N LEU A 198 -2.80 9.29 -6.89
CA LEU A 198 -3.75 8.80 -5.89
C LEU A 198 -3.92 9.80 -4.74
N GLN A 199 -2.81 10.34 -4.25
CA GLN A 199 -2.83 11.38 -3.23
C GLN A 199 -3.55 12.64 -3.71
N SER A 200 -3.28 13.09 -4.93
CA SER A 200 -3.94 14.26 -5.51
C SER A 200 -5.44 14.06 -5.66
N ILE A 201 -5.89 12.84 -5.96
CA ILE A 201 -7.31 12.49 -6.00
C ILE A 201 -7.88 12.55 -4.58
N PHE A 202 -7.26 11.85 -3.63
CA PHE A 202 -7.67 11.77 -2.21
C PHE A 202 -7.75 13.15 -1.52
N ASP A 203 -6.74 14.00 -1.69
CA ASP A 203 -6.70 15.33 -1.08
C ASP A 203 -7.81 16.23 -1.63
N LYS A 204 -8.06 16.14 -2.95
CA LYS A 204 -9.09 16.93 -3.63
C LYS A 204 -10.49 16.51 -3.23
N THR A 205 -10.69 15.25 -2.85
CA THR A 205 -11.97 14.74 -2.39
C THR A 205 -12.19 14.99 -0.89
N ALA A 206 -11.13 14.94 -0.07
CA ALA A 206 -11.17 15.24 1.37
C ALA A 206 -11.37 16.74 1.69
N GLY A 207 -10.82 17.65 0.89
CA GLY A 207 -10.80 19.10 1.15
C GLY A 207 -11.92 19.93 0.51
N ARG A 208 -13.20 19.49 0.54
CA ARG A 208 -14.31 20.14 -0.20
C ARG A 208 -14.52 21.66 0.09
N ARG A 209 -13.79 22.52 -0.62
CA ARG A 209 -14.23 23.82 -1.16
C ARG A 209 -13.46 24.10 -2.46
N PHE A 210 -14.15 23.90 -3.58
CA PHE A 210 -13.64 24.29 -4.90
C PHE A 210 -14.06 25.73 -5.19
N SER A 211 -13.10 26.57 -5.57
CA SER A 211 -13.34 27.73 -6.43
C SER A 211 -12.82 27.40 -7.84
N GLU A 212 -13.75 27.27 -8.79
CA GLU A 212 -13.57 27.44 -10.25
C GLU A 212 -13.14 26.26 -11.17
N VAL A 213 -13.26 24.98 -10.80
CA VAL A 213 -13.18 23.86 -11.78
C VAL A 213 -14.28 22.83 -11.52
N LYS A 214 -14.84 22.23 -12.59
CA LYS A 214 -15.79 21.10 -12.54
C LYS A 214 -15.36 20.10 -11.47
N THR A 215 -16.20 19.84 -10.48
CA THR A 215 -15.93 18.87 -9.40
C THR A 215 -15.84 17.45 -9.98
N PHE A 216 -15.11 16.53 -9.33
CA PHE A 216 -15.10 15.11 -9.76
C PHE A 216 -16.51 14.52 -9.89
N ALA A 217 -17.44 14.94 -9.01
CA ALA A 217 -18.84 14.56 -9.12
C ALA A 217 -19.49 15.03 -10.44
N SER A 218 -19.18 16.25 -10.91
CA SER A 218 -19.77 16.80 -12.13
C SER A 218 -19.31 16.14 -13.43
N ILE A 219 -18.23 15.36 -13.39
CA ILE A 219 -17.72 14.59 -14.53
C ILE A 219 -18.01 13.08 -14.38
N GLY A 220 -18.77 12.69 -13.36
CA GLY A 220 -19.13 11.29 -13.11
C GLY A 220 -18.03 10.44 -12.48
N ALA A 221 -16.95 11.04 -11.96
CA ALA A 221 -15.83 10.32 -11.34
C ALA A 221 -16.08 9.93 -9.87
N VAL A 222 -17.32 10.05 -9.39
CA VAL A 222 -17.70 9.71 -8.01
C VAL A 222 -18.95 8.83 -8.08
N HIS A 223 -18.85 7.64 -7.52
CA HIS A 223 -19.92 6.67 -7.47
C HIS A 223 -20.25 6.34 -6.01
N ALA A 224 -21.52 6.20 -5.69
CA ALA A 224 -21.91 5.60 -4.41
C ALA A 224 -21.58 4.10 -4.45
N MET A 225 -21.07 3.57 -3.33
CA MET A 225 -20.66 2.16 -3.19
C MET A 225 -21.81 1.19 -3.55
N ASP A 226 -23.06 1.56 -3.30
CA ASP A 226 -24.25 0.75 -3.60
C ASP A 226 -24.72 0.83 -5.07
N LYS A 227 -24.04 1.62 -5.91
CA LYS A 227 -24.33 1.78 -7.35
C LYS A 227 -23.26 1.21 -8.27
N ILE A 228 -22.25 0.57 -7.71
CA ILE A 228 -21.18 -0.09 -8.45
C ILE A 228 -21.23 -1.60 -8.24
N GLU A 229 -20.63 -2.33 -9.17
CA GLU A 229 -20.37 -3.75 -9.01
C GLU A 229 -18.89 -3.92 -8.67
N LEU A 230 -18.59 -4.37 -7.45
CA LEU A 230 -17.23 -4.71 -7.07
C LEU A 230 -16.82 -6.03 -7.73
N VAL A 231 -15.64 -6.03 -8.34
CA VAL A 231 -14.99 -7.25 -8.83
C VAL A 231 -13.77 -7.56 -7.96
N ALA A 232 -13.14 -8.71 -8.19
CA ALA A 232 -11.88 -9.04 -7.51
C ALA A 232 -10.87 -7.90 -7.73
N PRO A 233 -10.14 -7.42 -6.70
CA PRO A 233 -9.16 -6.35 -6.87
C PRO A 233 -8.14 -6.68 -7.96
N ILE A 234 -7.78 -7.95 -8.09
CA ILE A 234 -6.97 -8.50 -9.19
C ILE A 234 -7.74 -9.65 -9.86
N LEU A 235 -8.62 -9.33 -10.82
CA LEU A 235 -9.49 -10.32 -11.48
C LEU A 235 -8.73 -11.33 -12.36
N ARG A 236 -7.62 -10.92 -12.97
CA ARG A 236 -6.76 -11.78 -13.78
C ARG A 236 -5.30 -11.63 -13.33
N PRO A 237 -4.90 -12.32 -12.25
CA PRO A 237 -3.49 -12.36 -11.84
C PRO A 237 -2.58 -12.80 -13.00
N ARG A 238 -1.42 -12.16 -13.14
CA ARG A 238 -0.45 -12.50 -14.21
C ARG A 238 0.23 -13.85 -13.98
N LYS A 239 0.35 -14.24 -12.71
CA LYS A 239 0.90 -15.53 -12.25
C LYS A 239 -0.12 -16.27 -11.41
N ASN A 240 0.11 -17.57 -11.22
CA ASN A 240 -0.66 -18.34 -10.27
C ASN A 240 -0.62 -17.71 -8.87
N ILE A 241 -1.72 -17.83 -8.14
CA ILE A 241 -1.82 -17.37 -6.75
C ILE A 241 -1.05 -18.37 -5.89
N MET A 242 -0.05 -17.92 -5.15
CA MET A 242 0.73 -18.77 -4.24
C MET A 242 -0.06 -19.01 -2.96
N CYS A 243 -0.11 -20.25 -2.48
CA CYS A 243 -0.97 -20.63 -1.35
C CYS A 243 -0.20 -21.46 -0.34
N LEU A 244 -0.49 -21.23 0.94
CA LEU A 244 0.15 -21.91 2.07
C LEU A 244 -0.81 -22.93 2.69
N GLY A 245 -0.41 -24.20 2.67
CA GLY A 245 -1.13 -25.28 3.35
C GLY A 245 -0.71 -25.39 4.80
N LEU A 246 -1.67 -25.72 5.69
CA LEU A 246 -1.41 -26.05 7.10
C LEU A 246 -0.65 -24.96 7.87
N ASN A 247 -0.88 -23.69 7.54
CA ASN A 247 -0.13 -22.58 8.13
C ASN A 247 -0.71 -22.03 9.44
N TYR A 248 -1.71 -22.69 10.04
CA TYR A 248 -2.22 -22.36 11.37
C TYR A 248 -2.09 -23.57 12.28
N ILE A 249 -1.62 -23.35 13.51
CA ILE A 249 -1.35 -24.41 14.48
C ILE A 249 -2.59 -25.29 14.71
N ASP A 250 -3.75 -24.67 14.93
CA ASP A 250 -4.97 -25.42 15.24
C ASP A 250 -5.58 -26.07 13.99
N HIS A 251 -5.40 -25.47 12.81
CA HIS A 251 -5.79 -26.10 11.56
C HIS A 251 -4.93 -27.35 11.25
N ALA A 252 -3.63 -27.31 11.56
CA ALA A 252 -2.76 -28.49 11.44
C ALA A 252 -3.21 -29.62 12.38
N LYS A 253 -3.64 -29.28 13.61
CA LYS A 253 -4.17 -30.26 14.58
C LYS A 253 -5.49 -30.88 14.11
N GLU A 254 -6.47 -30.07 13.68
CA GLU A 254 -7.78 -30.59 13.26
C GLU A 254 -7.67 -31.45 11.99
N SER A 255 -6.81 -31.05 11.04
CA SER A 255 -6.59 -31.78 9.80
C SER A 255 -5.98 -33.15 10.06
N ALA A 256 -4.98 -33.22 10.95
CA ALA A 256 -4.38 -34.49 11.36
C ALA A 256 -5.41 -35.40 12.05
N ALA A 257 -6.21 -34.85 12.97
CA ALA A 257 -7.26 -35.59 13.66
C ALA A 257 -8.33 -36.15 12.70
N ALA A 258 -8.83 -35.33 11.77
CA ALA A 258 -9.83 -35.73 10.78
C ALA A 258 -9.33 -36.83 9.82
N GLN A 259 -8.02 -36.89 9.57
CA GLN A 259 -7.38 -37.90 8.74
C GLN A 259 -6.87 -39.12 9.53
N GLY A 260 -7.05 -39.15 10.86
CA GLY A 260 -6.52 -40.23 11.71
C GLY A 260 -4.98 -40.29 11.74
N ARG A 261 -4.31 -39.16 11.56
CA ARG A 261 -2.85 -39.03 11.52
C ARG A 261 -2.33 -38.36 12.80
N PRO A 262 -1.08 -38.64 13.22
CA PRO A 262 -0.46 -37.91 14.32
C PRO A 262 -0.29 -36.43 13.94
N VAL A 263 -0.43 -35.54 14.92
CA VAL A 263 -0.15 -34.12 14.73
C VAL A 263 1.36 -33.95 14.51
N SER A 264 1.74 -33.45 13.35
CA SER A 264 3.09 -32.96 13.05
C SER A 264 2.97 -31.55 12.48
N LEU A 265 3.55 -30.57 13.16
CA LEU A 265 3.66 -29.24 12.58
C LEU A 265 4.68 -29.30 11.43
N PRO A 266 4.40 -28.66 10.29
CA PRO A 266 5.32 -28.65 9.16
C PRO A 266 6.63 -27.94 9.52
N GLU A 267 7.78 -28.57 9.25
CA GLU A 267 9.11 -27.94 9.38
C GLU A 267 9.35 -26.91 8.26
N HIS A 268 8.72 -27.12 7.10
CA HIS A 268 8.77 -26.24 5.95
C HIS A 268 7.36 -25.93 5.46
N ALA A 269 7.15 -24.70 5.00
CA ALA A 269 5.90 -24.26 4.42
C ALA A 269 5.42 -25.20 3.30
N VAL A 270 4.20 -25.70 3.41
CA VAL A 270 3.55 -26.45 2.33
C VAL A 270 3.05 -25.43 1.31
N ILE A 271 3.62 -25.44 0.10
CA ILE A 271 3.32 -24.45 -0.93
C ILE A 271 2.61 -25.14 -2.09
N PHE A 272 1.50 -24.55 -2.52
CA PHE A 272 0.78 -24.92 -3.74
C PHE A 272 0.27 -23.65 -4.43
N THR A 273 -0.50 -23.81 -5.50
CA THR A 273 -1.06 -22.67 -6.22
C THR A 273 -2.53 -22.84 -6.57
N LYS A 274 -3.20 -21.70 -6.81
CA LYS A 274 -4.47 -21.63 -7.55
C LYS A 274 -4.25 -21.02 -8.93
N ALA A 275 -4.95 -21.53 -9.94
CA ALA A 275 -4.88 -20.97 -11.30
C ALA A 275 -5.47 -19.54 -11.34
N PRO A 276 -4.97 -18.64 -12.20
CA PRO A 276 -5.51 -17.28 -12.34
C PRO A 276 -6.99 -17.22 -12.73
N THR A 277 -7.51 -18.26 -13.39
CA THR A 277 -8.92 -18.32 -13.81
C THR A 277 -9.89 -18.45 -12.64
N THR A 278 -9.38 -18.84 -11.47
CA THR A 278 -10.15 -19.10 -10.25
C THR A 278 -10.56 -17.83 -9.52
N ALA A 279 -9.88 -16.71 -9.79
CA ALA A 279 -10.14 -15.41 -9.17
C ALA A 279 -11.62 -15.02 -9.35
N ASN A 280 -12.26 -14.69 -8.23
CA ASN A 280 -13.68 -14.38 -8.14
C ASN A 280 -13.88 -13.14 -7.27
N GLY A 281 -14.93 -12.37 -7.59
CA GLY A 281 -15.20 -11.11 -6.89
C GLY A 281 -15.71 -11.31 -5.46
N PRO A 282 -15.75 -10.22 -4.67
CA PRO A 282 -16.23 -10.26 -3.29
C PRO A 282 -17.72 -10.61 -3.16
N TYR A 283 -18.47 -10.48 -4.26
CA TYR A 283 -19.89 -10.83 -4.35
C TYR A 283 -20.20 -11.83 -5.48
N GLY A 284 -19.17 -12.40 -6.10
CA GLY A 284 -19.36 -13.40 -7.16
C GLY A 284 -19.75 -14.75 -6.57
N ASP A 285 -20.57 -15.51 -7.29
CA ASP A 285 -21.05 -16.80 -6.81
C ASP A 285 -19.93 -17.85 -6.79
N ILE A 286 -19.95 -18.72 -5.77
CA ILE A 286 -19.19 -19.98 -5.71
C ILE A 286 -20.05 -21.05 -6.37
N VAL A 287 -19.59 -21.58 -7.49
CA VAL A 287 -20.35 -22.53 -8.30
C VAL A 287 -20.03 -23.97 -7.89
N ILE A 288 -21.05 -24.75 -7.57
CA ILE A 288 -20.94 -26.19 -7.35
C ILE A 288 -21.44 -26.90 -8.61
N ASP A 289 -20.55 -27.67 -9.22
CA ASP A 289 -20.92 -28.67 -10.24
C ASP A 289 -20.84 -30.06 -9.59
N PRO A 290 -21.97 -30.74 -9.30
CA PRO A 290 -21.96 -32.07 -8.70
C PRO A 290 -21.27 -33.13 -9.56
N ALA A 291 -21.09 -32.89 -10.87
CA ALA A 291 -20.30 -33.77 -11.72
C ALA A 291 -18.78 -33.60 -11.49
N VAL A 292 -18.36 -32.53 -10.82
CA VAL A 292 -16.97 -32.20 -10.51
C VAL A 292 -16.65 -32.46 -9.03
N SER A 293 -17.46 -31.98 -8.10
CA SER A 293 -17.26 -32.16 -6.66
C SER A 293 -18.55 -31.91 -5.87
N GLU A 294 -18.75 -32.72 -4.83
CA GLU A 294 -19.80 -32.51 -3.82
C GLU A 294 -19.22 -32.15 -2.44
N GLN A 295 -17.89 -32.08 -2.33
CA GLN A 295 -17.17 -31.82 -1.07
C GLN A 295 -16.49 -30.44 -1.11
N VAL A 296 -17.29 -29.42 -1.40
CA VAL A 296 -16.83 -28.03 -1.50
C VAL A 296 -16.76 -27.39 -0.12
N ASP A 297 -15.59 -26.88 0.23
CA ASP A 297 -15.25 -26.38 1.56
C ASP A 297 -14.77 -24.93 1.50
N TRP A 298 -14.78 -24.24 2.65
CA TRP A 298 -14.35 -22.86 2.84
C TRP A 298 -13.02 -22.77 3.58
N GLU A 299 -12.27 -21.71 3.32
CA GLU A 299 -11.00 -21.40 3.99
C GLU A 299 -10.77 -19.89 4.01
N ALA A 300 -11.09 -19.20 5.11
CA ALA A 300 -10.76 -17.78 5.26
C ALA A 300 -9.25 -17.56 5.33
N GLU A 301 -8.73 -16.65 4.53
CA GLU A 301 -7.30 -16.32 4.51
C GLU A 301 -7.05 -14.81 4.37
N LEU A 302 -5.96 -14.36 5.00
CA LEU A 302 -5.32 -13.09 4.63
C LEU A 302 -4.56 -13.29 3.32
N ALA A 303 -4.83 -12.47 2.31
CA ALA A 303 -4.04 -12.43 1.10
C ALA A 303 -3.09 -11.23 1.11
N VAL A 304 -1.83 -11.49 0.78
CA VAL A 304 -0.76 -10.48 0.67
C VAL A 304 -0.53 -10.18 -0.80
N ILE A 305 -0.52 -8.90 -1.14
CA ILE A 305 -0.23 -8.42 -2.49
C ILE A 305 1.20 -7.89 -2.53
N ILE A 306 2.05 -8.44 -3.38
CA ILE A 306 3.43 -7.97 -3.56
C ILE A 306 3.42 -6.65 -4.34
N GLY A 307 4.08 -5.62 -3.83
CA GLY A 307 4.19 -4.29 -4.46
C GLY A 307 5.51 -4.03 -5.17
N ARG A 308 6.55 -4.76 -4.80
CA ARG A 308 7.89 -4.60 -5.37
C ARG A 308 8.41 -5.93 -5.86
N THR A 309 8.93 -5.97 -7.08
CA THR A 309 9.57 -7.17 -7.62
C THR A 309 10.88 -7.46 -6.87
N GLY A 310 11.09 -8.70 -6.47
CA GLY A 310 12.25 -9.12 -5.68
C GLY A 310 12.54 -10.62 -5.73
N LYS A 311 13.78 -11.00 -5.43
CA LYS A 311 14.25 -12.39 -5.33
C LYS A 311 15.27 -12.48 -4.21
N ASN A 312 15.28 -13.59 -3.47
CA ASN A 312 16.09 -13.81 -2.27
C ASN A 312 15.89 -12.68 -1.24
N ILE A 313 14.64 -12.30 -1.02
CA ILE A 313 14.27 -11.23 -0.10
C ILE A 313 14.59 -11.69 1.32
N ARG A 314 15.26 -10.84 2.10
CA ARG A 314 15.56 -11.15 3.50
C ARG A 314 14.29 -10.99 4.35
N GLU A 315 14.13 -11.82 5.37
CA GLU A 315 12.92 -11.83 6.21
C GLU A 315 12.66 -10.47 6.88
N GLU A 316 13.72 -9.77 7.30
CA GLU A 316 13.63 -8.45 7.91
C GLU A 316 13.10 -7.37 6.95
N GLU A 317 13.34 -7.53 5.64
CA GLU A 317 12.91 -6.60 4.58
C GLU A 317 11.57 -6.99 3.97
N ALA A 318 11.04 -8.18 4.29
CA ALA A 318 9.92 -8.78 3.57
C ALA A 318 8.66 -7.89 3.48
N LEU A 319 8.32 -7.16 4.55
CA LEU A 319 7.14 -6.28 4.54
C LEU A 319 7.34 -5.04 3.65
N ASP A 320 8.57 -4.61 3.36
CA ASP A 320 8.85 -3.49 2.44
C ASP A 320 8.51 -3.84 0.97
N TYR A 321 8.28 -5.12 0.70
CA TYR A 321 7.86 -5.63 -0.60
C TYR A 321 6.34 -5.79 -0.72
N VAL A 322 5.58 -5.54 0.35
CA VAL A 322 4.12 -5.69 0.37
C VAL A 322 3.48 -4.38 -0.09
N PHE A 323 2.60 -4.48 -1.09
CA PHE A 323 1.73 -3.39 -1.51
C PHE A 323 0.58 -3.18 -0.53
N GLY A 324 -0.05 -4.28 -0.12
CA GLY A 324 -1.24 -4.26 0.70
C GLY A 324 -1.81 -5.64 0.93
N TYR A 325 -3.02 -5.64 1.50
CA TYR A 325 -3.72 -6.83 1.96
C TYR A 325 -5.16 -6.85 1.46
N THR A 326 -5.69 -8.05 1.22
CA THR A 326 -7.10 -8.27 0.90
C THR A 326 -7.63 -9.52 1.60
N VAL A 327 -8.95 -9.67 1.69
CA VAL A 327 -9.59 -10.90 2.18
C VAL A 327 -9.63 -11.90 1.04
N LEU A 328 -9.39 -13.18 1.35
CA LEU A 328 -9.48 -14.28 0.39
C LEU A 328 -10.20 -15.47 1.01
N ASN A 329 -10.91 -16.24 0.18
CA ASN A 329 -11.47 -17.53 0.52
C ASN A 329 -10.86 -18.60 -0.39
N ASP A 330 -10.06 -19.50 0.18
CA ASP A 330 -9.45 -20.62 -0.54
C ASP A 330 -10.43 -21.79 -0.67
N VAL A 331 -11.49 -21.57 -1.44
CA VAL A 331 -12.54 -22.57 -1.67
C VAL A 331 -11.92 -23.84 -2.25
N SER A 332 -12.32 -24.98 -1.69
CA SER A 332 -11.63 -26.25 -1.86
C SER A 332 -12.59 -27.40 -2.18
N ALA A 333 -12.42 -28.06 -3.32
CA ALA A 333 -13.04 -29.36 -3.58
C ALA A 333 -12.19 -30.47 -2.93
N ARG A 334 -12.60 -30.95 -1.75
CA ARG A 334 -11.79 -31.83 -0.89
C ARG A 334 -11.57 -33.22 -1.47
N ASP A 335 -12.58 -33.76 -2.14
CA ASP A 335 -12.48 -35.01 -2.89
C ASP A 335 -11.37 -34.94 -3.95
N LEU A 336 -11.37 -33.91 -4.78
CA LEU A 336 -10.33 -33.69 -5.80
C LEU A 336 -8.96 -33.38 -5.18
N GLN A 337 -8.92 -32.60 -4.10
CA GLN A 337 -7.69 -32.26 -3.39
C GLN A 337 -6.97 -33.53 -2.92
N PHE A 338 -7.70 -34.50 -2.35
CA PHE A 338 -7.11 -35.74 -1.87
C PHE A 338 -6.88 -36.78 -2.98
N GLN A 339 -7.68 -36.76 -4.05
CA GLN A 339 -7.53 -37.67 -5.18
C GLN A 339 -6.25 -37.42 -5.99
N HIS A 340 -5.88 -36.16 -6.22
CA HIS A 340 -4.83 -35.81 -7.19
C HIS A 340 -3.41 -35.71 -6.63
N GLN A 341 -3.19 -36.07 -5.36
CA GLN A 341 -1.92 -35.97 -4.60
C GLN A 341 -1.39 -34.54 -4.41
N GLN A 342 -1.52 -33.68 -5.42
CA GLN A 342 -1.24 -32.26 -5.39
C GLN A 342 -2.56 -31.49 -5.22
N PHE A 343 -2.54 -30.41 -4.44
CA PHE A 343 -3.75 -29.66 -4.11
C PHE A 343 -4.29 -28.82 -5.28
N PHE A 344 -3.47 -28.55 -6.29
CA PHE A 344 -3.79 -27.66 -7.41
C PHE A 344 -5.18 -27.89 -8.01
N LYS A 345 -5.55 -29.14 -8.33
CA LYS A 345 -6.82 -29.43 -9.01
C LYS A 345 -8.04 -29.15 -8.13
N GLY A 346 -8.01 -29.57 -6.86
CA GLY A 346 -9.09 -29.30 -5.91
C GLY A 346 -9.18 -27.83 -5.50
N LYS A 347 -8.09 -27.08 -5.68
CA LYS A 347 -7.98 -25.66 -5.35
C LYS A 347 -8.19 -24.74 -6.56
N SER A 348 -8.29 -25.28 -7.78
CA SER A 348 -8.31 -24.46 -9.01
C SER A 348 -9.55 -24.65 -9.90
N ILE A 349 -10.71 -24.88 -9.30
CA ILE A 349 -11.98 -24.78 -10.02
C ILE A 349 -12.29 -23.29 -10.26
N ASP A 350 -12.84 -22.96 -11.43
CA ASP A 350 -13.18 -21.58 -11.76
C ASP A 350 -14.13 -21.00 -10.70
N GLY A 351 -13.86 -19.77 -10.25
CA GLY A 351 -14.62 -19.12 -9.18
C GLY A 351 -14.18 -19.48 -7.74
N TYR A 352 -13.26 -20.43 -7.53
CA TYR A 352 -12.89 -20.92 -6.18
C TYR A 352 -11.85 -20.05 -5.46
N CYS A 353 -11.59 -18.85 -5.96
CA CYS A 353 -10.76 -17.85 -5.28
C CYS A 353 -11.48 -16.51 -5.14
N PRO A 354 -12.60 -16.43 -4.38
CA PRO A 354 -13.14 -15.15 -3.97
C PRO A 354 -12.10 -14.31 -3.24
N MET A 355 -11.97 -13.05 -3.65
CA MET A 355 -11.10 -12.08 -2.99
C MET A 355 -11.68 -10.66 -3.06
N GLY A 356 -11.40 -9.86 -2.04
CA GLY A 356 -11.87 -8.47 -1.95
C GLY A 356 -12.27 -8.09 -0.52
N PRO A 357 -13.16 -7.09 -0.35
CA PRO A 357 -13.78 -6.25 -1.38
C PRO A 357 -12.81 -5.28 -2.07
N TRP A 358 -11.65 -5.04 -1.46
CA TRP A 358 -10.61 -4.10 -1.91
C TRP A 358 -9.24 -4.57 -1.43
N ILE A 359 -8.20 -3.85 -1.85
CA ILE A 359 -6.87 -3.89 -1.27
C ILE A 359 -6.73 -2.68 -0.34
N VAL A 360 -6.40 -2.91 0.93
CA VAL A 360 -5.89 -1.86 1.82
C VAL A 360 -4.38 -1.81 1.69
N THR A 361 -3.78 -0.63 1.55
CA THR A 361 -2.32 -0.50 1.44
C THR A 361 -1.63 -0.96 2.73
N ALA A 362 -0.37 -1.38 2.62
CA ALA A 362 0.34 -2.01 3.74
C ALA A 362 0.42 -1.14 4.99
N ASP A 363 0.34 0.18 4.85
CA ASP A 363 0.39 1.15 5.93
C ASP A 363 -0.93 1.37 6.68
N GLU A 364 -2.07 0.92 6.13
CA GLU A 364 -3.36 0.80 6.86
C GLU A 364 -3.30 -0.32 7.91
N VAL A 365 -2.35 -1.26 7.75
CA VAL A 365 -2.21 -2.43 8.62
C VAL A 365 -0.94 -2.29 9.47
N ALA A 366 -1.13 -2.00 10.76
CA ALA A 366 -0.02 -1.82 11.69
C ALA A 366 0.85 -3.09 11.86
N ASP A 367 0.21 -4.27 11.94
CA ASP A 367 0.89 -5.57 11.99
C ASP A 367 0.03 -6.64 11.31
N PRO A 368 0.47 -7.24 10.18
CA PRO A 368 -0.29 -8.28 9.50
C PRO A 368 -0.43 -9.57 10.32
N GLN A 369 0.34 -9.74 11.40
CA GLN A 369 0.21 -10.85 12.33
C GLN A 369 -0.72 -10.54 13.50
N GLN A 370 -1.51 -9.47 13.52
CA GLN A 370 -2.45 -9.18 14.61
C GLN A 370 -3.88 -8.90 14.14
N LEU A 371 -4.29 -9.52 13.04
CA LEU A 371 -5.60 -9.29 12.43
C LEU A 371 -6.59 -10.39 12.83
N PRO A 372 -7.71 -10.06 13.50
CA PRO A 372 -8.85 -10.96 13.63
C PRO A 372 -9.36 -11.41 12.26
N ILE A 373 -9.61 -12.71 12.11
CA ILE A 373 -10.11 -13.34 10.88
C ILE A 373 -11.32 -14.22 11.21
N ARG A 374 -12.41 -14.03 10.47
CA ARG A 374 -13.70 -14.68 10.73
C ARG A 374 -14.35 -15.16 9.43
N LEU A 375 -15.03 -16.31 9.52
CA LEU A 375 -15.87 -16.84 8.44
C LEU A 375 -17.21 -17.31 8.98
N ARG A 376 -18.28 -16.94 8.28
CA ARG A 376 -19.65 -17.38 8.58
C ARG A 376 -20.26 -18.06 7.37
N VAL A 377 -21.04 -19.10 7.61
CA VAL A 377 -21.92 -19.73 6.61
C VAL A 377 -23.34 -19.58 7.10
N ASN A 378 -24.19 -18.91 6.33
CA ASN A 378 -25.58 -18.58 6.69
C ASN A 378 -25.69 -17.88 8.06
N GLY A 379 -24.76 -16.95 8.34
CA GLY A 379 -24.67 -16.22 9.61
C GLY A 379 -24.11 -17.03 10.79
N VAL A 380 -23.83 -18.32 10.62
CA VAL A 380 -23.22 -19.16 11.66
C VAL A 380 -21.71 -19.11 11.55
N VAL A 381 -21.03 -18.68 12.61
CA VAL A 381 -19.56 -18.64 12.67
C VAL A 381 -18.99 -20.04 12.51
N LYS A 382 -18.10 -20.19 11.52
CA LYS A 382 -17.38 -21.44 11.22
C LYS A 382 -15.90 -21.33 11.56
N GLN A 383 -15.29 -20.17 11.32
CA GLN A 383 -13.90 -19.87 11.69
C GLN A 383 -13.88 -18.53 12.44
N ASP A 384 -13.09 -18.46 13.51
CA ASP A 384 -12.89 -17.27 14.34
C ASP A 384 -11.51 -17.37 15.00
N ALA A 385 -10.55 -16.59 14.52
CA ALA A 385 -9.15 -16.68 14.90
C ALA A 385 -8.42 -15.33 14.73
N ASN A 386 -7.10 -15.36 14.87
CA ASN A 386 -6.23 -14.22 14.61
C ASN A 386 -5.00 -14.66 13.79
N THR A 387 -4.49 -13.78 12.93
CA THR A 387 -3.31 -14.06 12.10
C THR A 387 -2.02 -14.29 12.92
N ASN A 388 -1.99 -13.95 14.22
CA ASN A 388 -0.89 -14.32 15.13
C ASN A 388 -0.72 -15.83 15.32
N MET A 389 -1.73 -16.63 14.95
CA MET A 389 -1.70 -18.08 15.05
C MET A 389 -1.01 -18.77 13.86
N MET A 390 -0.53 -17.99 12.88
CA MET A 390 0.23 -18.53 11.76
C MET A 390 1.52 -19.20 12.23
N ILE A 391 1.85 -20.36 11.66
CA ILE A 391 3.11 -21.06 11.92
C ILE A 391 4.27 -20.33 11.25
N PHE A 392 4.07 -19.94 9.99
CA PHE A 392 4.97 -19.11 9.21
C PHE A 392 4.33 -17.74 9.00
N SER A 393 4.93 -16.70 9.57
CA SER A 393 4.49 -15.31 9.42
C SER A 393 4.57 -14.83 7.96
N VAL A 394 3.89 -13.73 7.62
CA VAL A 394 3.99 -13.10 6.30
C VAL A 394 5.45 -12.84 5.89
N ARG A 395 6.30 -12.40 6.83
CA ARG A 395 7.73 -12.17 6.60
C ARG A 395 8.46 -13.44 6.15
N GLN A 396 8.23 -14.54 6.88
CA GLN A 396 8.83 -15.84 6.60
C GLN A 396 8.34 -16.41 5.28
N ILE A 397 7.04 -16.29 4.99
CA ILE A 397 6.44 -16.75 3.73
C ILE A 397 7.13 -16.09 2.54
N ILE A 398 7.24 -14.75 2.55
CA ILE A 398 7.88 -13.98 1.47
C ILE A 398 9.37 -14.36 1.32
N ALA A 399 10.09 -14.48 2.43
CA ALA A 399 11.50 -14.87 2.42
C ALA A 399 11.71 -16.28 1.84
N VAL A 400 10.86 -17.24 2.23
CA VAL A 400 10.91 -18.61 1.75
C VAL A 400 10.55 -18.68 0.27
N LEU A 401 9.42 -18.09 -0.14
CA LEU A 401 8.99 -18.09 -1.53
C LEU A 401 10.01 -17.42 -2.44
N SER A 402 10.57 -16.28 -2.03
CA SER A 402 11.51 -15.54 -2.87
C SER A 402 12.88 -16.21 -3.01
N LYS A 403 13.19 -17.24 -2.21
CA LYS A 403 14.48 -17.93 -2.27
C LYS A 403 14.64 -18.70 -3.58
N GLY A 404 15.44 -18.16 -4.49
CA GLY A 404 15.65 -18.71 -5.84
C GLY A 404 14.52 -18.43 -6.84
N MET A 405 13.41 -17.85 -6.41
CA MET A 405 12.24 -17.53 -7.24
C MET A 405 11.91 -16.04 -7.15
N THR A 406 11.68 -15.39 -8.28
CA THR A 406 11.27 -13.98 -8.29
C THR A 406 9.79 -13.86 -7.91
N LEU A 407 9.50 -13.04 -6.89
CA LEU A 407 8.18 -12.49 -6.63
C LEU A 407 8.05 -11.19 -7.42
N GLU A 408 6.95 -11.04 -8.15
CA GLU A 408 6.67 -9.89 -9.02
C GLU A 408 5.65 -8.98 -8.37
N ALA A 409 5.73 -7.68 -8.64
CA ALA A 409 4.69 -6.74 -8.26
C ALA A 409 3.34 -7.18 -8.85
N GLY A 410 2.32 -7.30 -7.99
CA GLY A 410 1.01 -7.87 -8.31
C GLY A 410 0.87 -9.38 -8.00
N ASP A 411 1.93 -10.08 -7.58
CA ASP A 411 1.81 -11.47 -7.09
C ASP A 411 0.93 -11.51 -5.83
N ILE A 412 0.11 -12.57 -5.75
CA ILE A 412 -0.84 -12.78 -4.65
C ILE A 412 -0.39 -14.01 -3.85
N ILE A 413 -0.31 -13.85 -2.53
CA ILE A 413 0.02 -14.91 -1.59
C ILE A 413 -1.15 -15.11 -0.62
N ALA A 414 -1.84 -16.24 -0.72
CA ALA A 414 -2.84 -16.73 0.21
C ALA A 414 -2.11 -17.44 1.38
N THR A 415 -2.27 -16.91 2.60
CA THR A 415 -1.36 -17.19 3.72
C THR A 415 -1.76 -18.40 4.58
N GLY A 416 -2.78 -19.16 4.18
CA GLY A 416 -3.32 -20.29 4.91
C GLY A 416 -4.51 -19.90 5.78
N THR A 417 -5.24 -20.91 6.23
CA THR A 417 -6.51 -20.76 6.94
C THR A 417 -6.46 -21.25 8.39
N PRO A 418 -7.20 -20.62 9.33
CA PRO A 418 -7.34 -21.11 10.70
C PRO A 418 -8.22 -22.35 10.79
N SER A 419 -8.33 -22.93 12.00
CA SER A 419 -9.22 -24.07 12.24
C SER A 419 -10.70 -23.74 12.00
N GLY A 420 -11.51 -24.76 11.76
CA GLY A 420 -12.97 -24.64 11.59
C GLY A 420 -13.48 -24.92 10.17
N VAL A 421 -12.60 -25.43 9.30
CA VAL A 421 -12.94 -25.90 7.96
C VAL A 421 -13.98 -27.03 8.01
N GLY A 422 -14.79 -27.15 6.98
CA GLY A 422 -15.92 -28.06 6.90
C GLY A 422 -15.53 -29.54 6.98
N PHE A 423 -14.47 -29.95 6.27
CA PHE A 423 -14.09 -31.38 6.21
C PHE A 423 -13.63 -31.95 7.56
N ALA A 424 -13.10 -31.09 8.45
CA ALA A 424 -12.59 -31.48 9.76
C ALA A 424 -13.67 -31.53 10.85
N ARG A 425 -14.91 -31.13 10.52
CA ARG A 425 -16.04 -31.21 11.44
C ARG A 425 -16.51 -32.65 11.64
N ASN A 426 -17.25 -32.87 12.72
CA ASN A 426 -17.85 -34.16 13.03
C ASN A 426 -19.37 -34.02 13.28
N PRO A 427 -20.23 -34.41 12.31
CA PRO A 427 -19.88 -34.94 10.98
C PRO A 427 -19.25 -33.86 10.08
N PRO A 428 -18.53 -34.24 9.00
CA PRO A 428 -18.05 -33.29 8.00
C PRO A 428 -19.20 -32.46 7.42
N GLU A 429 -18.91 -31.20 7.14
CA GLU A 429 -19.86 -30.23 6.59
C GLU A 429 -19.28 -29.63 5.30
N PHE A 430 -20.09 -29.50 4.27
CA PHE A 430 -19.69 -28.93 2.98
C PHE A 430 -20.75 -27.92 2.52
N LEU A 431 -20.31 -26.96 1.69
CA LEU A 431 -21.17 -25.96 1.08
C LEU A 431 -22.20 -26.62 0.16
N LYS A 432 -23.39 -26.03 0.13
CA LYS A 432 -24.51 -26.44 -0.72
C LYS A 432 -25.09 -25.24 -1.44
N ALA A 433 -25.77 -25.51 -2.55
CA ALA A 433 -26.52 -24.48 -3.26
C ALA A 433 -27.52 -23.77 -2.34
N GLY A 434 -27.53 -22.45 -2.37
CA GLY A 434 -28.32 -21.59 -1.49
C GLY A 434 -27.58 -21.12 -0.23
N ASP A 435 -26.41 -21.69 0.08
CA ASP A 435 -25.59 -21.17 1.17
C ASP A 435 -25.02 -19.78 0.84
N VAL A 436 -24.76 -19.00 1.88
CA VAL A 436 -24.07 -17.72 1.80
C VAL A 436 -22.83 -17.78 2.70
N VAL A 437 -21.67 -17.50 2.12
CA VAL A 437 -20.39 -17.45 2.83
C VAL A 437 -19.96 -16.01 3.02
N GLU A 438 -19.67 -15.61 4.25
CA GLU A 438 -19.14 -14.30 4.59
C GLU A 438 -17.73 -14.46 5.19
N THR A 439 -16.74 -13.80 4.59
CA THR A 439 -15.34 -13.84 5.05
C THR A 439 -14.90 -12.43 5.42
N GLU A 440 -14.36 -12.27 6.62
CA GLU A 440 -14.04 -10.98 7.22
C GLU A 440 -12.64 -11.00 7.82
N ILE A 441 -11.89 -9.92 7.60
CA ILE A 441 -10.65 -9.62 8.32
C ILE A 441 -10.75 -8.18 8.81
N ASP A 442 -10.65 -8.00 10.13
CA ASP A 442 -10.76 -6.68 10.76
C ASP A 442 -9.63 -5.77 10.25
N GLY A 443 -9.97 -4.53 9.90
CA GLY A 443 -9.01 -3.58 9.30
C GLY A 443 -8.71 -3.81 7.82
N VAL A 444 -9.21 -4.90 7.22
CA VAL A 444 -9.06 -5.17 5.78
C VAL A 444 -10.40 -5.11 5.06
N GLY A 445 -11.41 -5.88 5.47
CA GLY A 445 -12.73 -5.82 4.86
C GLY A 445 -13.60 -7.05 5.08
N LEU A 446 -14.77 -7.04 4.45
CA LEU A 446 -15.77 -8.12 4.48
C LEU A 446 -16.20 -8.41 3.03
N MET A 447 -16.21 -9.69 2.66
CA MET A 447 -16.77 -10.15 1.40
C MET A 447 -17.86 -11.20 1.64
N ARG A 448 -18.77 -11.36 0.68
CA ARG A 448 -19.95 -12.21 0.80
C ARG A 448 -20.26 -12.91 -0.52
N ASN A 449 -20.12 -14.22 -0.58
CA ASN A 449 -20.35 -15.02 -1.78
C ASN A 449 -21.59 -15.91 -1.62
N GLY A 450 -22.47 -15.89 -2.62
CA GLY A 450 -23.54 -16.88 -2.73
C GLY A 450 -23.01 -18.21 -3.25
N VAL A 451 -23.61 -19.32 -2.85
CA VAL A 451 -23.28 -20.65 -3.40
C VAL A 451 -24.40 -21.08 -4.33
N VAL A 452 -24.07 -21.40 -5.57
CA VAL A 452 -25.03 -21.78 -6.61
C VAL A 452 -24.66 -23.14 -7.19
N GLN A 453 -25.64 -23.84 -7.77
CA GLN A 453 -25.40 -25.04 -8.55
C GLN A 453 -25.59 -24.73 -10.03
N VAL A 454 -24.73 -25.29 -10.89
CA VAL A 454 -24.91 -25.25 -12.36
C VAL A 454 -25.93 -26.25 -12.88
#